data_AF-A0A2K6ABR9-F1
#
_entry.id   AF-A0A2K6ABR9-F1
#
_cell.length_a   1.000
_cell.length_b   1.000
_cell.length_c   1.000
_cell.angle_alpha   90.00
_cell.angle_beta   90.00
_cell.angle_gamma   90.00
#
_symmetry.space_group_name_H-M   'P 1'
#
loop_
_entity.id
_entity.type
_entity.pdbx_description
1 polymer ?
#
loop_
_entity_poly.entity_id
_entity_poly.type
_entity_poly.pdbx_seq_one_letter_code
_entity_poly.pdbx_strand_id
1 'polypeptide(L)'
;MDSCSLEIANWRNHQETLKYQFDAFYGERSTQQDIYAGSVQPILRHLLEGQNASVLAYGPTGAGKTHTMLGSPEQPGVIPRALMDLLQLTREEGAEGRPWALSVTMSYLEIYQEKVLDLLDSTSGDLVIREDCRGNILIPGLTQKPITSFADFERHFLPASRNRTVGATRLNQRSSRSHAVLLVKVDQRERLAPFRQREGKLYLIDLAGSEDNRRTGNKGLRLKESGAINASLFVLGKVVDALNQGLPRVPYRDSKLTRLLQDSLGGSAHSILIANIAPERHFYLDTVSALNFAARTKEVINRPFTNESLQPHVLGPVKLSQKELLGPPEAKKARGPEEEEIGSAEPMAASASASQKLSPLQKLSSMDPAMLERLLSLDRLLASQGSQGAPLLSTPKRERMVLMKTVEEKDLEIERLKMKQKELEAKVLAQKAEDSKEKENHCPTILRPLLHRTVTVAKPLKKAVVMPLQLIQEQAASPNAEIHILKNKGRKRKVKVAGGLGYTWSPQVESLDAPEPEEKAEDCWELQISPELLAHGRQKILDLLNEGSARDLRSLQRIGPKKAQLIVGWRELHGPFSQVEDLERVEGITGKQMESFLKANILGLAAGQRCGPS
;
A
#
# COMPACT_ATOMS: atom_id res chain seq x y z
N MET A 1 -21.49 6.40 22.34
CA MET A 1 -20.27 5.77 21.80
C MET A 1 -19.13 6.64 22.26
N ASP A 2 -18.30 6.13 23.15
CA ASP A 2 -17.10 6.86 23.56
C ASP A 2 -16.10 6.79 22.40
N SER A 3 -15.45 7.91 22.09
CA SER A 3 -14.91 8.21 20.75
C SER A 3 -13.78 7.31 20.24
N CYS A 4 -13.33 6.34 21.06
CA CYS A 4 -12.21 5.45 20.78
C CYS A 4 -12.56 3.95 20.93
N SER A 5 -13.84 3.56 21.05
CA SER A 5 -14.21 2.15 21.23
C SER A 5 -15.48 1.73 20.48
N LEU A 6 -15.39 0.61 19.74
CA LEU A 6 -16.51 -0.09 19.11
C LEU A 6 -16.83 -1.38 19.87
N GLU A 7 -18.10 -1.59 20.19
CA GLU A 7 -18.60 -2.83 20.79
C GLU A 7 -19.55 -3.57 19.83
N ILE A 8 -19.42 -4.89 19.77
CA ILE A 8 -20.26 -5.79 18.96
C ILE A 8 -20.72 -6.95 19.81
N ALA A 9 -22.03 -7.21 19.85
CA ALA A 9 -22.61 -8.33 20.62
C ALA A 9 -22.08 -9.68 20.11
N ASN A 10 -21.52 -10.50 21.00
CA ASN A 10 -20.93 -11.79 20.64
C ASN A 10 -22.02 -12.76 20.14
N TRP A 11 -21.85 -13.27 18.91
CA TRP A 11 -22.82 -14.19 18.31
C TRP A 11 -22.95 -15.54 19.04
N ARG A 12 -21.96 -15.95 19.84
CA ARG A 12 -21.98 -17.19 20.63
C ARG A 12 -22.63 -17.04 22.00
N ASN A 13 -22.51 -15.85 22.60
CA ASN A 13 -23.15 -15.49 23.85
C ASN A 13 -23.60 -14.03 23.77
N HIS A 14 -24.89 -13.79 23.56
CA HIS A 14 -25.43 -12.43 23.42
C HIS A 14 -25.38 -11.59 24.72
N GLN A 15 -24.92 -12.16 25.85
CA GLN A 15 -24.61 -11.43 27.09
C GLN A 15 -23.19 -10.85 27.11
N GLU A 16 -22.34 -11.15 26.12
CA GLU A 16 -20.97 -10.65 25.98
C GLU A 16 -20.85 -9.67 24.80
N THR A 17 -19.94 -8.70 24.90
CA THR A 17 -19.53 -7.84 23.78
C THR A 17 -18.05 -8.04 23.43
N LEU A 18 -17.76 -8.12 22.13
CA LEU A 18 -16.42 -7.96 21.57
C LEU A 18 -16.11 -6.47 21.51
N LYS A 19 -15.02 -6.03 22.15
CA LYS A 19 -14.60 -4.62 22.17
C LYS A 19 -13.36 -4.41 21.30
N TYR A 20 -13.35 -3.34 20.50
CA TYR A 20 -12.26 -2.97 19.59
C TYR A 20 -11.84 -1.51 19.82
N GLN A 21 -10.53 -1.23 19.79
CA GLN A 21 -9.97 0.10 20.05
C GLN A 21 -9.02 0.54 18.92
N PHE A 22 -9.53 1.38 18.02
CA PHE A 22 -8.80 1.98 16.91
C PHE A 22 -8.55 3.46 17.14
N ASP A 23 -7.73 4.05 16.27
CA ASP A 23 -7.22 5.41 16.42
C ASP A 23 -8.22 6.47 15.94
N ALA A 24 -9.20 6.06 15.12
CA ALA A 24 -10.38 6.83 14.76
C ALA A 24 -11.57 5.88 14.48
N PHE A 25 -12.79 6.40 14.65
CA PHE A 25 -14.04 5.71 14.32
C PHE A 25 -14.96 6.63 13.53
N TYR A 26 -15.47 6.13 12.41
CA TYR A 26 -16.37 6.88 11.52
C TYR A 26 -17.71 6.13 11.43
N GLY A 27 -18.74 6.67 12.08
CA GLY A 27 -20.10 6.15 12.03
C GLY A 27 -20.88 6.55 10.77
N GLU A 28 -22.12 6.07 10.64
CA GLU A 28 -23.02 6.25 9.48
C GLU A 28 -23.16 7.70 8.96
N ARG A 29 -22.93 8.70 9.82
CA ARG A 29 -23.12 10.14 9.53
C ARG A 29 -21.83 10.85 9.13
N SER A 30 -20.70 10.14 9.16
CA SER A 30 -19.38 10.70 8.82
C SER A 30 -19.30 10.89 7.31
N THR A 31 -18.92 12.09 6.89
CA THR A 31 -18.73 12.40 5.48
C THR A 31 -17.37 11.87 4.97
N GLN A 32 -17.23 11.84 3.66
CA GLN A 32 -15.96 11.55 2.99
C GLN A 32 -14.86 12.58 3.36
N GLN A 33 -15.25 13.80 3.71
CA GLN A 33 -14.33 14.84 4.17
C GLN A 33 -13.82 14.56 5.58
N ASP A 34 -14.66 14.01 6.48
CA ASP A 34 -14.26 13.71 7.86
C ASP A 34 -13.21 12.58 7.89
N ILE A 35 -13.45 11.51 7.13
CA ILE A 35 -12.50 10.40 6.96
C ILE A 35 -11.17 10.90 6.35
N TYR A 36 -11.27 11.78 5.34
CA TYR A 36 -10.10 12.32 4.67
C TYR A 36 -9.28 13.25 5.58
N ALA A 37 -9.90 14.26 6.20
CA ALA A 37 -9.22 15.25 7.03
C ALA A 37 -8.72 14.66 8.35
N GLY A 38 -9.52 13.79 8.99
CA GLY A 38 -9.19 13.18 10.28
C GLY A 38 -8.08 12.14 10.22
N SER A 39 -7.91 11.43 9.10
CA SER A 39 -6.92 10.36 8.98
C SER A 39 -5.90 10.54 7.85
N VAL A 40 -6.30 10.94 6.63
CA VAL A 40 -5.42 10.87 5.45
C VAL A 40 -4.67 12.18 5.14
N GLN A 41 -5.32 13.33 5.30
CA GLN A 41 -4.69 14.62 5.02
C GLN A 41 -3.36 14.86 5.78
N PRO A 42 -3.20 14.45 7.06
CA PRO A 42 -1.95 14.66 7.79
C PRO A 42 -0.71 14.00 7.15
N ILE A 43 -0.83 12.79 6.61
CA ILE A 43 0.32 12.03 6.08
C ILE A 43 0.86 12.58 4.76
N LEU A 44 0.08 13.37 4.01
CA LEU A 44 0.51 13.91 2.71
C LEU A 44 1.75 14.81 2.82
N ARG A 45 1.92 15.51 3.95
CA ARG A 45 3.09 16.37 4.19
C ARG A 45 4.40 15.59 4.26
N HIS A 46 4.38 14.32 4.66
CA HIS A 46 5.60 13.49 4.72
C HIS A 46 6.12 13.11 3.33
N LEU A 47 5.30 13.15 2.28
CA LEU A 47 5.73 12.99 0.88
C LEU A 47 6.66 14.15 0.47
N LEU A 48 6.39 15.37 0.98
CA LEU A 48 7.24 16.55 0.84
C LEU A 48 8.52 16.46 1.70
N GLU A 49 8.52 15.65 2.75
CA GLU A 49 9.73 15.29 3.50
C GLU A 49 10.49 14.12 2.85
N GLY A 50 10.06 13.62 1.69
CA GLY A 50 10.72 12.54 0.95
C GLY A 50 10.53 11.16 1.61
N GLN A 51 9.41 10.96 2.30
CA GLN A 51 9.05 9.72 2.99
C GLN A 51 7.90 9.03 2.25
N ASN A 52 7.79 7.71 2.37
CA ASN A 52 6.71 6.95 1.75
C ASN A 52 5.44 7.02 2.61
N ALA A 53 4.28 6.88 1.98
CA ALA A 53 2.99 6.76 2.64
C ALA A 53 2.04 5.78 1.92
N SER A 54 1.10 5.17 2.65
CA SER A 54 0.09 4.29 2.08
C SER A 54 -1.27 4.42 2.78
N VAL A 55 -2.35 4.23 2.01
CA VAL A 55 -3.73 4.16 2.49
C VAL A 55 -4.41 2.95 1.86
N LEU A 56 -4.88 2.03 2.71
CA LEU A 56 -5.48 0.76 2.32
C LEU A 56 -6.94 0.72 2.79
N ALA A 57 -7.90 0.63 1.86
CA ALA A 57 -9.27 0.28 2.21
C ALA A 57 -9.42 -1.25 2.23
N TYR A 58 -9.90 -1.80 3.35
CA TYR A 58 -10.01 -3.24 3.61
C TYR A 58 -11.36 -3.59 4.25
N GLY A 59 -11.91 -4.77 3.93
CA GLY A 59 -13.19 -5.25 4.43
C GLY A 59 -13.95 -6.08 3.39
N PRO A 60 -15.15 -6.58 3.70
CA PRO A 60 -15.93 -7.39 2.76
C PRO A 60 -16.46 -6.58 1.56
N THR A 61 -16.87 -7.28 0.51
CA THR A 61 -17.64 -6.70 -0.60
C THR A 61 -18.95 -6.11 -0.08
N GLY A 62 -19.32 -4.93 -0.57
CA GLY A 62 -20.49 -4.16 -0.09
C GLY A 62 -20.14 -3.12 0.97
N ALA A 63 -19.15 -3.35 1.84
CA ALA A 63 -18.81 -2.46 2.98
C ALA A 63 -18.23 -1.06 2.62
N GLY A 64 -18.25 -0.67 1.35
CA GLY A 64 -17.90 0.70 0.94
C GLY A 64 -16.43 0.99 0.65
N LYS A 65 -15.52 0.01 0.54
CA LYS A 65 -14.09 0.24 0.21
C LYS A 65 -13.88 1.24 -0.95
N THR A 66 -14.47 0.95 -2.10
CA THR A 66 -14.35 1.80 -3.31
C THR A 66 -15.11 3.12 -3.14
N HIS A 67 -16.14 3.19 -2.29
CA HIS A 67 -16.78 4.45 -1.92
C HIS A 67 -15.81 5.31 -1.10
N THR A 68 -15.17 4.77 -0.06
CA THR A 68 -14.16 5.49 0.72
C THR A 68 -12.98 5.95 -0.15
N MET A 69 -12.48 5.09 -1.04
CA MET A 69 -11.30 5.42 -1.87
C MET A 69 -11.61 6.37 -3.02
N LEU A 70 -12.68 6.16 -3.79
CA LEU A 70 -12.99 6.98 -4.97
C LEU A 70 -14.16 7.95 -4.73
N GLY A 71 -15.23 7.48 -4.08
CA GLY A 71 -16.45 8.23 -3.83
C GLY A 71 -17.37 8.36 -5.04
N SER A 72 -18.29 9.31 -4.97
CA SER A 72 -19.10 9.78 -6.12
C SER A 72 -18.61 11.17 -6.57
N PRO A 73 -19.08 11.70 -7.71
CA PRO A 73 -18.75 13.07 -8.13
C PRO A 73 -19.19 14.15 -7.11
N GLU A 74 -20.28 13.89 -6.41
CA GLU A 74 -20.87 14.80 -5.39
C GLU A 74 -20.22 14.60 -4.01
N GLN A 75 -19.75 13.38 -3.73
CA GLN A 75 -19.09 13.00 -2.48
C GLN A 75 -17.74 12.31 -2.78
N PRO A 76 -16.75 13.06 -3.29
CA PRO A 76 -15.44 12.52 -3.67
C PRO A 76 -14.73 11.88 -2.47
N GLY A 77 -14.09 10.74 -2.70
CA GLY A 77 -13.39 9.95 -1.68
C GLY A 77 -11.95 10.39 -1.43
N VAL A 78 -11.17 9.50 -0.82
CA VAL A 78 -9.78 9.73 -0.44
C VAL A 78 -8.88 10.08 -1.65
N ILE A 79 -9.01 9.35 -2.77
CA ILE A 79 -8.18 9.54 -3.97
C ILE A 79 -8.30 10.96 -4.54
N PRO A 80 -9.47 11.45 -4.97
CA PRO A 80 -9.59 12.79 -5.54
C PRO A 80 -9.13 13.89 -4.56
N ARG A 81 -9.50 13.80 -3.27
CA ARG A 81 -9.08 14.78 -2.26
C ARG A 81 -7.56 14.79 -2.05
N ALA A 82 -6.95 13.62 -1.88
CA ALA A 82 -5.50 13.49 -1.70
C ALA A 82 -4.72 14.00 -2.93
N LEU A 83 -5.22 13.79 -4.15
CA LEU A 83 -4.60 14.31 -5.36
C LEU A 83 -4.75 15.84 -5.49
N MET A 84 -5.89 16.41 -5.12
CA MET A 84 -6.08 17.87 -5.10
C MET A 84 -5.12 18.54 -4.11
N ASP A 85 -5.13 18.11 -2.84
CA ASP A 85 -4.26 18.67 -1.81
C ASP A 85 -2.78 18.48 -2.12
N LEU A 86 -2.37 17.31 -2.62
CA LEU A 86 -0.97 17.04 -2.94
C LEU A 86 -0.48 17.90 -4.11
N LEU A 87 -1.32 18.12 -5.14
CA LEU A 87 -1.00 19.02 -6.26
C LEU A 87 -0.95 20.49 -5.83
N GLN A 88 -1.76 20.91 -4.86
CA GLN A 88 -1.66 22.23 -4.24
C GLN A 88 -0.36 22.36 -3.42
N LEU A 89 -0.12 21.47 -2.47
CA LEU A 89 1.07 21.48 -1.62
C LEU A 89 2.39 21.41 -2.42
N THR A 90 2.44 20.62 -3.50
CA THR A 90 3.62 20.55 -4.38
C THR A 90 3.81 21.81 -5.22
N ARG A 91 2.75 22.56 -5.51
CA ARG A 91 2.81 23.88 -6.15
C ARG A 91 3.31 24.96 -5.18
N GLU A 92 2.88 24.90 -3.91
CA GLU A 92 3.28 25.84 -2.86
C GLU A 92 4.75 25.68 -2.44
N GLU A 93 5.22 24.44 -2.20
CA GLU A 93 6.64 24.15 -1.94
C GLU A 93 7.50 24.21 -3.21
N GLY A 94 6.89 24.10 -4.39
CA GLY A 94 7.55 24.18 -5.70
C GLY A 94 7.68 25.60 -6.26
N ALA A 95 7.15 26.61 -5.57
CA ALA A 95 7.15 28.01 -6.01
C ALA A 95 8.56 28.61 -6.19
N GLU A 96 8.66 29.74 -6.88
CA GLU A 96 9.92 30.49 -6.98
C GLU A 96 10.38 31.00 -5.61
N GLY A 97 11.70 31.12 -5.43
CA GLY A 97 12.32 31.38 -4.12
C GLY A 97 12.36 30.18 -3.16
N ARG A 98 11.60 29.10 -3.39
CA ARG A 98 11.70 27.86 -2.60
C ARG A 98 12.95 27.05 -2.96
N PRO A 99 13.55 26.32 -1.99
CA PRO A 99 14.79 25.57 -2.23
C PRO A 99 14.60 24.29 -3.05
N TRP A 100 13.38 23.86 -3.34
CA TRP A 100 13.09 22.65 -4.13
C TRP A 100 12.37 23.00 -5.44
N ALA A 101 12.59 22.15 -6.46
CA ALA A 101 11.71 22.00 -7.61
C ALA A 101 11.06 20.62 -7.51
N LEU A 102 9.74 20.56 -7.63
CA LEU A 102 8.95 19.33 -7.46
C LEU A 102 8.29 18.93 -8.78
N SER A 103 8.16 17.63 -9.00
CA SER A 103 7.41 17.06 -10.13
C SER A 103 6.64 15.83 -9.68
N VAL A 104 5.35 15.76 -10.03
CA VAL A 104 4.45 14.67 -9.63
C VAL A 104 4.17 13.76 -10.81
N THR A 105 4.27 12.44 -10.60
CA THR A 105 3.85 11.42 -11.57
C THR A 105 2.85 10.45 -10.96
N MET A 106 2.01 9.84 -11.80
CA MET A 106 1.08 8.79 -11.42
C MET A 106 1.32 7.49 -12.22
N SER A 107 1.12 6.37 -11.54
CA SER A 107 0.98 5.03 -12.09
C SER A 107 -0.28 4.40 -11.51
N TYR A 108 -1.07 3.67 -12.31
CA TYR A 108 -2.28 3.01 -11.84
C TYR A 108 -2.31 1.57 -12.34
N LEU A 109 -2.41 0.63 -11.40
CA LEU A 109 -2.26 -0.81 -11.66
C LEU A 109 -3.34 -1.62 -10.95
N GLU A 110 -3.55 -2.84 -11.43
CA GLU A 110 -4.47 -3.82 -10.87
C GLU A 110 -3.74 -5.14 -10.59
N ILE A 111 -3.89 -5.67 -9.38
CA ILE A 111 -3.46 -7.04 -9.05
C ILE A 111 -4.68 -7.95 -9.13
N TYR A 112 -4.68 -8.86 -10.12
CA TYR A 112 -5.76 -9.79 -10.39
C TYR A 112 -5.19 -11.18 -10.71
N GLN A 113 -5.64 -12.21 -9.97
CA GLN A 113 -5.15 -13.60 -10.08
C GLN A 113 -3.61 -13.71 -10.05
N GLU A 114 -2.96 -13.01 -9.10
CA GLU A 114 -1.49 -12.95 -8.96
C GLU A 114 -0.74 -12.40 -10.19
N LYS A 115 -1.44 -11.74 -11.12
CA LYS A 115 -0.86 -10.91 -12.18
C LYS A 115 -0.96 -9.44 -11.83
N VAL A 116 0.05 -8.67 -12.23
CA VAL A 116 0.11 -7.21 -12.11
C VAL A 116 -0.15 -6.62 -13.48
N LEU A 117 -1.24 -5.89 -13.64
CA LEU A 117 -1.67 -5.30 -14.91
C LEU A 117 -1.58 -3.78 -14.82
N ASP A 118 -1.06 -3.13 -15.85
CA ASP A 118 -1.11 -1.67 -15.99
C ASP A 118 -2.53 -1.26 -16.45
N LEU A 119 -3.10 -0.22 -15.83
CA LEU A 119 -4.41 0.33 -16.22
C LEU A 119 -4.27 1.54 -17.14
N LEU A 120 -3.11 2.22 -17.14
CA LEU A 120 -2.77 3.35 -18.00
C LEU A 120 -2.31 2.90 -19.40
N ASP A 121 -1.76 1.68 -19.50
CA ASP A 121 -1.48 0.98 -20.75
C ASP A 121 -2.06 -0.44 -20.75
N SER A 122 -3.17 -0.63 -21.47
CA SER A 122 -3.81 -1.95 -21.62
C SER A 122 -3.09 -2.91 -22.59
N THR A 123 -1.96 -2.52 -23.19
CA THR A 123 -1.15 -3.42 -24.03
C THR A 123 -0.08 -4.16 -23.24
N SER A 124 0.27 -3.69 -22.04
CA SER A 124 1.23 -4.32 -21.13
C SER A 124 0.75 -5.67 -20.56
N GLY A 125 1.71 -6.60 -20.40
CA GLY A 125 1.49 -7.94 -19.84
C GLY A 125 1.53 -8.00 -18.30
N ASP A 126 1.76 -9.21 -17.74
CA ASP A 126 1.99 -9.37 -16.29
C ASP A 126 3.34 -8.75 -15.89
N LEU A 127 3.30 -7.65 -15.15
CA LEU A 127 4.47 -6.92 -14.71
C LEU A 127 5.16 -7.59 -13.51
N VAL A 128 6.49 -7.57 -13.51
CA VAL A 128 7.31 -8.26 -12.50
C VAL A 128 7.74 -7.30 -11.41
N ILE A 129 7.21 -7.48 -10.19
CA ILE A 129 7.68 -6.75 -9.00
C ILE A 129 9.13 -7.15 -8.70
N ARG A 130 10.00 -6.14 -8.59
CA ARG A 130 11.42 -6.25 -8.23
C ARG A 130 11.73 -5.44 -6.96
N GLU A 131 12.92 -5.67 -6.45
CA GLU A 131 13.48 -5.11 -5.22
C GLU A 131 14.90 -4.66 -5.59
N ASP A 132 15.29 -3.42 -5.27
CA ASP A 132 16.62 -2.89 -5.59
C ASP A 132 17.67 -3.24 -4.51
N CYS A 133 18.93 -2.86 -4.73
CA CYS A 133 20.02 -3.09 -3.77
C CYS A 133 19.91 -2.30 -2.46
N ARG A 134 18.88 -1.45 -2.31
CA ARG A 134 18.54 -0.69 -1.11
C ARG A 134 17.25 -1.20 -0.45
N GLY A 135 16.60 -2.23 -1.02
CA GLY A 135 15.33 -2.80 -0.55
C GLY A 135 14.08 -2.11 -1.08
N ASN A 136 14.19 -1.11 -1.97
CA ASN A 136 13.02 -0.39 -2.49
C ASN A 136 12.23 -1.28 -3.46
N ILE A 137 10.89 -1.29 -3.33
CA ILE A 137 10.03 -1.97 -4.31
C ILE A 137 9.91 -1.16 -5.61
N LEU A 138 10.06 -1.86 -6.74
CA LEU A 138 10.02 -1.33 -8.11
C LEU A 138 9.20 -2.24 -9.04
N ILE A 139 8.55 -1.67 -10.04
CA ILE A 139 7.84 -2.42 -11.10
C ILE A 139 8.34 -1.92 -12.46
N PRO A 140 9.36 -2.56 -13.07
CA PRO A 140 9.84 -2.20 -14.39
C PRO A 140 8.73 -2.39 -15.45
N GLY A 141 8.61 -1.43 -16.37
CA GLY A 141 7.57 -1.43 -17.40
C GLY A 141 6.24 -0.79 -16.96
N LEU A 142 6.04 -0.48 -15.68
CA LEU A 142 4.84 0.24 -15.23
C LEU A 142 4.85 1.69 -15.74
N THR A 143 3.77 2.07 -16.43
CA THR A 143 3.58 3.39 -17.02
C THR A 143 3.56 4.47 -15.95
N GLN A 144 4.36 5.52 -16.15
CA GLN A 144 4.29 6.76 -15.37
C GLN A 144 3.80 7.90 -16.27
N LYS A 145 2.78 8.64 -15.82
CA LYS A 145 2.31 9.87 -16.47
C LYS A 145 2.60 11.07 -15.55
N PRO A 146 3.21 12.17 -16.04
CA PRO A 146 3.32 13.39 -15.25
C PRO A 146 1.96 14.04 -15.08
N ILE A 147 1.73 14.68 -13.93
CA ILE A 147 0.51 15.44 -13.62
C ILE A 147 0.88 16.78 -13.00
N THR A 148 0.25 17.87 -13.47
CA THR A 148 0.51 19.26 -13.01
C THR A 148 -0.75 19.96 -12.49
N SER A 149 -1.91 19.39 -12.84
CA SER A 149 -3.25 19.82 -12.50
C SER A 149 -4.15 18.60 -12.24
N PHE A 150 -5.28 18.82 -11.57
CA PHE A 150 -6.27 17.77 -11.37
C PHE A 150 -6.88 17.27 -12.69
N ALA A 151 -6.99 18.15 -13.70
CA ALA A 151 -7.44 17.78 -15.04
C ALA A 151 -6.48 16.82 -15.75
N ASP A 152 -5.15 16.93 -15.53
CA ASP A 152 -4.19 15.94 -16.04
C ASP A 152 -4.41 14.57 -15.40
N PHE A 153 -4.67 14.55 -14.08
CA PHE A 153 -5.00 13.34 -13.34
C PHE A 153 -6.29 12.70 -13.87
N GLU A 154 -7.39 13.45 -14.00
CA GLU A 154 -8.66 12.92 -14.54
C GLU A 154 -8.53 12.38 -15.97
N ARG A 155 -7.80 13.11 -16.83
CA ARG A 155 -7.52 12.71 -18.22
C ARG A 155 -6.83 11.35 -18.33
N HIS A 156 -6.03 10.96 -17.34
CA HIS A 156 -5.36 9.67 -17.28
C HIS A 156 -6.13 8.63 -16.44
N PHE A 157 -6.76 9.05 -15.34
CA PHE A 157 -7.44 8.19 -14.39
C PHE A 157 -8.80 7.69 -14.87
N LEU A 158 -9.58 8.50 -15.58
CA LEU A 158 -10.92 8.12 -16.05
C LEU A 158 -10.88 7.02 -17.13
N PRO A 159 -10.02 7.07 -18.17
CA PRO A 159 -9.86 5.96 -19.11
C PRO A 159 -9.33 4.69 -18.44
N ALA A 160 -8.35 4.81 -17.56
CA ALA A 160 -7.77 3.68 -16.84
C ALA A 160 -8.76 2.99 -15.87
N SER A 161 -9.62 3.78 -15.22
CA SER A 161 -10.73 3.26 -14.42
C SER A 161 -11.80 2.56 -15.29
N ARG A 162 -12.03 3.03 -16.53
CA ARG A 162 -12.86 2.30 -17.51
C ARG A 162 -12.22 0.97 -17.92
N ASN A 163 -10.89 0.88 -18.03
CA ASN A 163 -10.19 -0.39 -18.30
C ASN A 163 -10.47 -1.45 -17.21
N ARG A 164 -10.40 -1.06 -15.92
CA ARG A 164 -10.80 -1.93 -14.77
C ARG A 164 -12.26 -2.40 -14.91
N THR A 165 -13.17 -1.51 -15.31
CA THR A 165 -14.62 -1.79 -15.43
C THR A 165 -15.01 -2.62 -16.67
N VAL A 166 -14.41 -2.39 -17.84
CA VAL A 166 -14.66 -3.22 -19.05
C VAL A 166 -14.11 -4.63 -18.87
N GLY A 167 -13.06 -4.78 -18.04
CA GLY A 167 -12.60 -6.08 -17.55
C GLY A 167 -13.62 -6.83 -16.67
N ALA A 168 -14.66 -6.16 -16.16
CA ALA A 168 -15.74 -6.75 -15.36
C ALA A 168 -16.93 -7.20 -16.23
N THR A 169 -17.47 -6.28 -17.04
CA THR A 169 -18.72 -6.49 -17.79
C THR A 169 -18.68 -7.68 -18.76
N ARG A 170 -17.49 -8.15 -19.14
CA ARG A 170 -17.33 -9.35 -19.97
C ARG A 170 -17.58 -10.69 -19.26
N LEU A 171 -17.64 -10.81 -17.91
CA LEU A 171 -18.04 -12.07 -17.23
C LEU A 171 -18.29 -12.05 -15.69
N ASN A 172 -17.81 -11.06 -14.92
CA ASN A 172 -17.90 -11.04 -13.44
C ASN A 172 -17.82 -9.60 -12.88
N GLN A 173 -18.39 -9.32 -11.70
CA GLN A 173 -17.97 -8.15 -10.92
C GLN A 173 -16.48 -8.30 -10.56
N ARG A 174 -15.61 -7.47 -11.15
CA ARG A 174 -14.14 -7.55 -11.01
C ARG A 174 -13.61 -6.72 -9.84
N SER A 175 -14.27 -5.62 -9.48
CA SER A 175 -13.84 -4.71 -8.41
C SER A 175 -13.79 -5.36 -7.02
N SER A 176 -14.70 -6.30 -6.73
CA SER A 176 -14.65 -7.15 -5.51
C SER A 176 -13.55 -8.21 -5.55
N ARG A 177 -12.85 -8.36 -6.68
CA ARG A 177 -11.97 -9.49 -7.01
C ARG A 177 -10.57 -9.09 -7.46
N SER A 178 -10.24 -7.80 -7.42
CA SER A 178 -8.93 -7.28 -7.77
C SER A 178 -8.54 -6.12 -6.86
N HIS A 179 -7.26 -6.03 -6.55
CA HIS A 179 -6.69 -4.92 -5.79
C HIS A 179 -6.27 -3.83 -6.77
N ALA A 180 -6.88 -2.65 -6.70
CA ALA A 180 -6.44 -1.50 -7.49
C ALA A 180 -5.49 -0.64 -6.66
N VAL A 181 -4.37 -0.25 -7.26
CA VAL A 181 -3.33 0.55 -6.60
C VAL A 181 -2.98 1.73 -7.48
N LEU A 182 -3.34 2.93 -7.00
CA LEU A 182 -2.86 4.19 -7.54
C LEU A 182 -1.58 4.57 -6.80
N LEU A 183 -0.46 4.57 -7.50
CA LEU A 183 0.83 5.06 -7.02
C LEU A 183 1.03 6.49 -7.52
N VAL A 184 1.14 7.44 -6.60
CA VAL A 184 1.56 8.82 -6.91
C VAL A 184 2.98 9.01 -6.39
N LYS A 185 3.88 9.54 -7.23
CA LYS A 185 5.28 9.77 -6.89
C LYS A 185 5.57 11.27 -6.89
N VAL A 186 6.17 11.77 -5.82
CA VAL A 186 6.68 13.14 -5.73
C VAL A 186 8.21 13.09 -5.81
N ASP A 187 8.75 13.43 -6.98
CA ASP A 187 10.17 13.73 -7.14
C ASP A 187 10.44 15.16 -6.67
N GLN A 188 11.52 15.36 -5.92
CA GLN A 188 12.00 16.67 -5.51
C GLN A 188 13.48 16.81 -5.83
N ARG A 189 13.89 18.00 -6.28
CA ARG A 189 15.29 18.33 -6.58
C ARG A 189 15.63 19.67 -5.94
N GLU A 190 16.68 19.70 -5.11
CA GLU A 190 17.17 20.91 -4.46
C GLU A 190 17.73 21.84 -5.55
N ARG A 191 17.20 23.07 -5.67
CA ARG A 191 17.53 24.01 -6.76
C ARG A 191 18.97 24.53 -6.69
N LEU A 192 19.58 24.44 -5.52
CA LEU A 192 20.92 24.94 -5.20
C LEU A 192 21.79 23.80 -4.66
N ALA A 193 23.10 24.01 -4.60
CA ALA A 193 24.02 23.08 -3.94
C ALA A 193 23.58 22.82 -2.48
N PRO A 194 23.60 21.57 -1.99
CA PRO A 194 24.28 20.40 -2.56
C PRO A 194 23.45 19.53 -3.54
N PHE A 195 22.40 20.06 -4.18
CA PHE A 195 21.63 19.36 -5.23
C PHE A 195 21.10 17.98 -4.78
N ARG A 196 20.54 17.92 -3.57
CA ARG A 196 19.85 16.71 -3.09
C ARG A 196 18.67 16.36 -3.99
N GLN A 197 18.38 15.07 -4.09
CA GLN A 197 17.09 14.60 -4.57
C GLN A 197 16.35 13.87 -3.46
N ARG A 198 15.02 13.95 -3.50
CA ARG A 198 14.12 13.16 -2.66
C ARG A 198 13.00 12.55 -3.48
N GLU A 199 12.51 11.40 -3.03
CA GLU A 199 11.39 10.69 -3.62
C GLU A 199 10.41 10.30 -2.51
N GLY A 200 9.17 10.80 -2.56
CA GLY A 200 8.07 10.32 -1.73
C GLY A 200 7.06 9.54 -2.56
N LYS A 201 6.73 8.30 -2.17
CA LYS A 201 5.71 7.47 -2.82
C LYS A 201 4.44 7.44 -1.98
N LEU A 202 3.30 7.77 -2.58
CA LEU A 202 1.96 7.58 -2.00
C LEU A 202 1.26 6.41 -2.69
N TYR A 203 0.89 5.39 -1.92
CA TYR A 203 0.11 4.25 -2.41
C TYR A 203 -1.35 4.36 -1.93
N LEU A 204 -2.30 4.56 -2.84
CA LEU A 204 -3.73 4.58 -2.55
C LEU A 204 -4.37 3.29 -3.08
N ILE A 205 -4.84 2.44 -2.18
CA ILE A 205 -5.11 1.03 -2.43
C ILE A 205 -6.58 0.68 -2.09
N ASP A 206 -7.32 0.22 -3.10
CA ASP A 206 -8.68 -0.33 -3.00
C ASP A 206 -8.56 -1.86 -3.13
N LEU A 207 -8.55 -2.57 -2.00
CA LEU A 207 -8.38 -4.03 -1.97
C LEU A 207 -9.64 -4.77 -2.44
N ALA A 208 -9.47 -6.05 -2.81
CA ALA A 208 -10.57 -6.98 -3.05
C ALA A 208 -11.41 -7.27 -1.78
N GLY A 209 -12.54 -7.97 -1.94
CA GLY A 209 -13.37 -8.45 -0.83
C GLY A 209 -12.63 -9.40 0.10
N SER A 210 -12.72 -9.17 1.42
CA SER A 210 -12.11 -10.02 2.45
C SER A 210 -12.95 -11.23 2.85
N GLU A 211 -14.17 -11.38 2.30
CA GLU A 211 -15.08 -12.49 2.59
C GLU A 211 -14.57 -13.84 2.08
N ASP A 212 -14.98 -14.94 2.75
CA ASP A 212 -14.68 -16.27 2.23
C ASP A 212 -15.59 -16.63 1.05
N ASN A 213 -15.11 -16.31 -0.16
CA ASN A 213 -15.71 -16.67 -1.45
C ASN A 213 -16.01 -18.18 -1.62
N ARG A 214 -15.50 -19.08 -0.77
CA ARG A 214 -15.90 -20.50 -0.77
C ARG A 214 -17.33 -20.70 -0.23
N ARG A 215 -17.81 -19.80 0.63
CA ARG A 215 -19.16 -19.81 1.22
C ARG A 215 -20.27 -19.42 0.21
N THR A 216 -19.91 -18.83 -0.94
CA THR A 216 -20.87 -18.31 -1.93
C THR A 216 -21.31 -19.33 -2.99
N GLY A 217 -20.94 -20.61 -2.85
CA GLY A 217 -21.38 -21.69 -3.75
C GLY A 217 -20.70 -21.71 -5.12
N ASN A 218 -19.61 -20.95 -5.32
CA ASN A 218 -18.87 -20.86 -6.57
C ASN A 218 -18.39 -22.23 -7.09
N LYS A 219 -18.75 -22.55 -8.34
CA LYS A 219 -18.31 -23.77 -9.08
C LYS A 219 -17.36 -23.42 -10.24
N GLY A 220 -16.56 -24.40 -10.67
CA GLY A 220 -15.71 -24.29 -11.87
C GLY A 220 -14.62 -23.22 -11.77
N LEU A 221 -14.39 -22.47 -12.86
CA LEU A 221 -13.35 -21.43 -12.94
C LEU A 221 -13.47 -20.37 -11.83
N ARG A 222 -14.70 -19.99 -11.45
CA ARG A 222 -14.95 -19.04 -10.36
C ARG A 222 -14.38 -19.50 -9.01
N LEU A 223 -14.25 -20.81 -8.77
CA LEU A 223 -13.64 -21.34 -7.54
C LEU A 223 -12.11 -21.21 -7.55
N LYS A 224 -11.46 -21.38 -8.72
CA LYS A 224 -10.01 -21.12 -8.87
C LYS A 224 -9.69 -19.63 -8.73
N GLU A 225 -10.50 -18.79 -9.37
CA GLU A 225 -10.48 -17.32 -9.26
C GLU A 225 -10.61 -16.89 -7.79
N SER A 226 -11.66 -17.37 -7.09
CA SER A 226 -11.88 -17.14 -5.65
C SER A 226 -10.67 -17.57 -4.80
N GLY A 227 -10.08 -18.73 -5.10
CA GLY A 227 -8.92 -19.24 -4.39
C GLY A 227 -7.69 -18.33 -4.51
N ALA A 228 -7.42 -17.77 -5.70
CA ALA A 228 -6.29 -16.86 -5.92
C ALA A 228 -6.48 -15.51 -5.22
N ILE A 229 -7.69 -14.96 -5.23
CA ILE A 229 -8.02 -13.69 -4.56
C ILE A 229 -7.86 -13.85 -3.04
N ASN A 230 -8.51 -14.87 -2.48
CA ASN A 230 -8.43 -15.15 -1.05
C ASN A 230 -7.01 -15.55 -0.61
N ALA A 231 -6.18 -16.15 -1.49
CA ALA A 231 -4.77 -16.40 -1.20
C ALA A 231 -3.99 -15.09 -0.95
N SER A 232 -4.16 -14.05 -1.77
CA SER A 232 -3.46 -12.77 -1.59
C SER A 232 -3.79 -12.10 -0.24
N LEU A 233 -5.06 -12.10 0.18
CA LEU A 233 -5.50 -11.56 1.47
C LEU A 233 -5.18 -12.49 2.66
N PHE A 234 -5.10 -13.79 2.44
CA PHE A 234 -4.63 -14.76 3.45
C PHE A 234 -3.12 -14.64 3.70
N VAL A 235 -2.32 -14.41 2.66
CA VAL A 235 -0.89 -14.08 2.77
C VAL A 235 -0.70 -12.73 3.46
N LEU A 236 -1.52 -11.72 3.16
CA LEU A 236 -1.55 -10.45 3.89
C LEU A 236 -1.81 -10.67 5.41
N GLY A 237 -2.76 -11.54 5.76
CA GLY A 237 -2.97 -12.00 7.14
C GLY A 237 -1.71 -12.60 7.77
N LYS A 238 -1.07 -13.57 7.09
CA LYS A 238 0.19 -14.19 7.55
C LYS A 238 1.33 -13.19 7.72
N VAL A 239 1.40 -12.15 6.87
CA VAL A 239 2.43 -11.09 6.96
C VAL A 239 2.25 -10.29 8.25
N VAL A 240 1.03 -9.86 8.56
CA VAL A 240 0.68 -9.19 9.83
C VAL A 240 0.98 -10.11 11.02
N ASP A 241 0.53 -11.37 10.96
CA ASP A 241 0.74 -12.34 12.04
C ASP A 241 2.24 -12.61 12.29
N ALA A 242 3.06 -12.68 11.25
CA ALA A 242 4.51 -12.88 11.34
C ALA A 242 5.25 -11.63 11.87
N LEU A 243 4.81 -10.43 11.51
CA LEU A 243 5.35 -9.16 11.99
C LEU A 243 5.13 -9.01 13.50
N ASN A 244 3.90 -9.25 13.97
CA ASN A 244 3.55 -9.15 15.39
C ASN A 244 4.26 -10.20 16.25
N GLN A 245 4.58 -11.37 15.67
CA GLN A 245 5.40 -12.40 16.29
C GLN A 245 6.91 -12.10 16.24
N GLY A 246 7.33 -11.01 15.60
CA GLY A 246 8.74 -10.66 15.43
C GLY A 246 9.56 -11.67 14.62
N LEU A 247 8.93 -12.42 13.70
CA LEU A 247 9.59 -13.50 12.99
C LEU A 247 10.68 -12.95 12.03
N PRO A 248 11.88 -13.56 11.99
CA PRO A 248 13.00 -13.07 11.18
C PRO A 248 12.78 -13.24 9.66
N ARG A 249 11.73 -13.97 9.24
CA ARG A 249 11.33 -14.15 7.85
C ARG A 249 9.83 -13.96 7.70
N VAL A 250 9.43 -12.76 7.29
CA VAL A 250 8.04 -12.42 6.97
C VAL A 250 7.70 -12.87 5.53
N PRO A 251 6.54 -13.51 5.28
CA PRO A 251 6.23 -14.16 4.00
C PRO A 251 5.76 -13.20 2.89
N TYR A 252 6.36 -12.01 2.75
CA TYR A 252 5.96 -11.03 1.72
C TYR A 252 5.94 -11.61 0.30
N ARG A 253 6.86 -12.55 0.02
CA ARG A 253 7.07 -13.12 -1.32
C ARG A 253 6.01 -14.13 -1.75
N ASP A 254 5.10 -14.52 -0.88
CA ASP A 254 4.06 -15.52 -1.14
C ASP A 254 2.86 -14.96 -1.96
N SER A 255 2.77 -13.64 -2.16
CA SER A 255 1.82 -12.98 -3.08
C SER A 255 2.40 -11.68 -3.67
N LYS A 256 2.07 -11.35 -4.92
CA LYS A 256 2.37 -10.06 -5.56
C LYS A 256 1.88 -8.88 -4.70
N LEU A 257 0.72 -9.01 -4.05
CA LEU A 257 0.16 -7.96 -3.19
C LEU A 257 1.11 -7.66 -2.02
N THR A 258 1.50 -8.68 -1.26
CA THR A 258 2.38 -8.48 -0.09
C THR A 258 3.80 -8.11 -0.47
N ARG A 259 4.27 -8.44 -1.68
CA ARG A 259 5.53 -7.88 -2.22
C ARG A 259 5.42 -6.39 -2.54
N LEU A 260 4.26 -5.92 -2.98
CA LEU A 260 4.03 -4.49 -3.21
C LEU A 260 3.89 -3.72 -1.88
N LEU A 261 3.26 -4.33 -0.88
CA LEU A 261 3.04 -3.76 0.46
C LEU A 261 4.22 -3.95 1.43
N GLN A 262 5.39 -4.44 0.95
CA GLN A 262 6.57 -4.67 1.80
C GLN A 262 7.09 -3.37 2.44
N ASP A 263 6.94 -2.22 1.76
CA ASP A 263 7.22 -0.89 2.33
C ASP A 263 6.11 -0.40 3.29
N SER A 264 4.90 -0.96 3.21
CA SER A 264 3.70 -0.51 3.93
C SER A 264 3.42 -1.25 5.23
N LEU A 265 4.03 -2.41 5.44
CA LEU A 265 3.77 -3.31 6.58
C LEU A 265 5.11 -3.76 7.16
N GLY A 266 5.46 -3.31 8.36
CA GLY A 266 6.80 -3.46 8.94
C GLY A 266 7.89 -2.65 8.22
N GLY A 267 7.51 -1.74 7.33
CA GLY A 267 8.37 -1.14 6.30
C GLY A 267 8.65 0.36 6.45
N SER A 268 8.95 1.01 5.32
CA SER A 268 9.43 2.40 5.21
C SER A 268 8.35 3.49 5.09
N ALA A 269 7.06 3.13 5.12
CA ALA A 269 5.96 4.05 4.84
C ALA A 269 5.06 4.36 6.04
N HIS A 270 4.61 5.61 6.17
CA HIS A 270 3.45 5.97 7.00
C HIS A 270 2.21 5.27 6.44
N SER A 271 1.54 4.41 7.21
CA SER A 271 0.53 3.51 6.63
C SER A 271 -0.78 3.53 7.41
N ILE A 272 -1.88 3.66 6.68
CA ILE A 272 -3.25 3.76 7.20
C ILE A 272 -4.06 2.58 6.66
N LEU A 273 -4.67 1.80 7.55
CA LEU A 273 -5.67 0.81 7.20
C LEU A 273 -7.06 1.33 7.54
N ILE A 274 -7.89 1.63 6.53
CA ILE A 274 -9.30 1.98 6.72
C ILE A 274 -10.11 0.68 6.68
N ALA A 275 -10.60 0.25 7.84
CA ALA A 275 -11.40 -0.95 8.01
C ALA A 275 -12.88 -0.68 7.72
N ASN A 276 -13.28 -0.89 6.47
CA ASN A 276 -14.67 -0.84 6.02
C ASN A 276 -15.46 -2.03 6.58
N ILE A 277 -16.54 -1.76 7.32
CA ILE A 277 -17.43 -2.77 7.90
C ILE A 277 -18.85 -2.67 7.34
N ALA A 278 -19.59 -3.78 7.41
CA ALA A 278 -21.01 -3.84 7.06
C ALA A 278 -21.82 -4.19 8.33
N PRO A 279 -22.75 -3.33 8.79
CA PRO A 279 -23.43 -3.49 10.08
C PRO A 279 -24.54 -4.56 10.08
N GLU A 280 -24.93 -5.08 8.91
CA GLU A 280 -26.05 -6.00 8.77
C GLU A 280 -25.75 -7.39 9.34
N ARG A 281 -26.74 -8.01 10.00
CA ARG A 281 -26.59 -9.29 10.71
C ARG A 281 -26.07 -10.44 9.82
N HIS A 282 -26.32 -10.41 8.51
CA HIS A 282 -25.79 -11.42 7.58
C HIS A 282 -24.28 -11.26 7.29
N PHE A 283 -23.73 -10.05 7.39
CA PHE A 283 -22.30 -9.79 7.25
C PHE A 283 -21.52 -9.89 8.58
N TYR A 284 -22.19 -10.14 9.71
CA TYR A 284 -21.60 -10.18 11.05
C TYR A 284 -20.23 -10.92 11.10
N LEU A 285 -20.14 -12.12 10.52
CA LEU A 285 -18.93 -12.94 10.58
C LEU A 285 -17.77 -12.34 9.77
N ASP A 286 -18.09 -11.70 8.64
CA ASP A 286 -17.12 -11.08 7.75
C ASP A 286 -16.67 -9.71 8.29
N THR A 287 -17.58 -8.96 8.93
CA THR A 287 -17.28 -7.74 9.72
C THR A 287 -16.39 -8.05 10.94
N VAL A 288 -16.71 -9.07 11.74
CA VAL A 288 -15.84 -9.50 12.85
C VAL A 288 -14.49 -10.00 12.35
N SER A 289 -14.43 -10.68 11.21
CA SER A 289 -13.16 -11.09 10.58
C SER A 289 -12.33 -9.87 10.15
N ALA A 290 -12.97 -8.83 9.59
CA ALA A 290 -12.30 -7.61 9.18
C ALA A 290 -11.75 -6.81 10.37
N LEU A 291 -12.54 -6.65 11.44
CA LEU A 291 -12.13 -5.99 12.68
C LEU A 291 -11.02 -6.76 13.40
N ASN A 292 -11.08 -8.10 13.42
CA ASN A 292 -10.00 -8.94 13.94
C ASN A 292 -8.71 -8.84 13.12
N PHE A 293 -8.78 -8.60 11.80
CA PHE A 293 -7.60 -8.31 10.99
C PHE A 293 -7.05 -6.92 11.32
N ALA A 294 -7.88 -5.88 11.30
CA ALA A 294 -7.47 -4.51 11.62
C ALA A 294 -6.84 -4.39 13.01
N ALA A 295 -7.41 -5.05 14.02
CA ALA A 295 -6.86 -5.07 15.38
C ALA A 295 -5.45 -5.69 15.44
N ARG A 296 -5.13 -6.67 14.59
CA ARG A 296 -3.78 -7.22 14.50
C ARG A 296 -2.88 -6.35 13.63
N THR A 297 -3.38 -5.71 12.58
CA THR A 297 -2.58 -4.78 11.77
C THR A 297 -2.15 -3.53 12.56
N LYS A 298 -2.95 -3.10 13.53
CA LYS A 298 -2.62 -1.97 14.43
C LYS A 298 -1.28 -2.14 15.16
N GLU A 299 -0.97 -3.38 15.57
CA GLU A 299 0.26 -3.71 16.31
C GLU A 299 1.53 -3.73 15.42
N VAL A 300 1.39 -3.56 14.09
CA VAL A 300 2.51 -3.57 13.14
C VAL A 300 3.25 -2.23 13.16
N ILE A 301 4.46 -2.22 13.74
CA ILE A 301 5.29 -1.01 13.84
C ILE A 301 6.12 -0.81 12.55
N ASN A 302 5.73 0.20 11.76
CA ASN A 302 6.53 0.69 10.63
C ASN A 302 7.68 1.62 11.11
N ARG A 303 8.67 1.85 10.24
CA ARG A 303 9.81 2.76 10.50
C ARG A 303 10.06 3.69 9.30
N PRO A 304 9.25 4.77 9.16
CA PRO A 304 9.40 5.70 8.05
C PRO A 304 10.77 6.38 8.00
N PHE A 305 11.32 6.57 6.79
CA PHE A 305 12.58 7.28 6.59
C PHE A 305 12.54 8.17 5.34
N THR A 306 13.32 9.25 5.34
CA THR A 306 13.48 10.14 4.17
C THR A 306 14.46 9.53 3.17
N ASN A 307 13.98 9.20 1.97
CA ASN A 307 14.77 8.72 0.85
C ASN A 307 15.47 9.90 0.16
N GLU A 308 16.67 10.28 0.63
CA GLU A 308 17.48 11.37 0.09
C GLU A 308 18.79 10.89 -0.53
N SER A 309 19.06 11.31 -1.77
CA SER A 309 20.34 11.12 -2.47
C SER A 309 21.01 12.47 -2.79
N LEU A 310 22.27 12.43 -3.24
CA LEU A 310 22.95 13.56 -3.87
C LEU A 310 23.13 13.25 -5.36
N GLN A 311 22.96 14.23 -6.23
CA GLN A 311 23.43 14.07 -7.61
C GLN A 311 24.95 14.12 -7.68
N PRO A 312 25.62 13.20 -8.39
CA PRO A 312 26.98 13.44 -8.88
C PRO A 312 26.94 14.60 -9.88
N HIS A 313 27.77 15.62 -9.67
CA HIS A 313 27.82 16.77 -10.58
C HIS A 313 28.48 16.37 -11.91
N VAL A 314 27.68 15.99 -12.91
CA VAL A 314 28.15 15.84 -14.28
C VAL A 314 28.39 17.23 -14.85
N LEU A 315 29.63 17.73 -14.71
CA LEU A 315 30.10 18.86 -15.50
C LEU A 315 30.10 18.44 -16.98
N GLY A 316 29.09 18.87 -17.73
CA GLY A 316 29.08 18.70 -19.18
C GLY A 316 30.28 19.43 -19.78
N PRO A 317 31.04 18.83 -20.72
CA PRO A 317 32.24 19.44 -21.26
C PRO A 317 31.88 20.67 -22.10
N VAL A 318 32.13 21.85 -21.54
CA VAL A 318 31.98 23.13 -22.24
C VAL A 318 33.01 23.19 -23.36
N LYS A 319 32.56 22.94 -24.59
CA LYS A 319 33.39 23.13 -25.79
C LYS A 319 33.61 24.63 -25.99
N LEU A 320 34.78 25.13 -25.55
CA LEU A 320 35.26 26.45 -25.92
C LEU A 320 35.44 26.52 -27.44
N SER A 321 34.60 27.31 -28.10
CA SER A 321 34.70 27.62 -29.52
C SER A 321 35.85 28.59 -29.78
N GLN A 322 36.69 28.31 -30.77
CA GLN A 322 37.74 29.22 -31.21
C GLN A 322 37.87 29.22 -32.74
N LYS A 323 38.20 30.39 -33.29
CA LYS A 323 38.40 30.72 -34.73
C LYS A 323 37.15 30.73 -35.62
N GLU A 324 36.62 31.92 -35.80
CA GLU A 324 36.41 32.44 -37.16
C GLU A 324 37.77 32.94 -37.71
N LEU A 325 38.06 32.75 -39.01
CA LEU A 325 38.30 33.82 -40.00
C LEU A 325 38.76 33.26 -41.36
N LEU A 326 38.61 34.10 -42.41
CA LEU A 326 39.12 33.94 -43.79
C LEU A 326 38.33 32.97 -44.71
N GLY A 327 38.33 33.28 -46.01
CA GLY A 327 37.23 32.92 -46.95
C GLY A 327 37.60 32.09 -48.19
N PRO A 328 36.75 32.10 -49.24
CA PRO A 328 36.71 31.08 -50.31
C PRO A 328 37.55 31.44 -51.56
N PRO A 329 37.77 30.51 -52.52
CA PRO A 329 36.84 30.42 -53.67
C PRO A 329 36.61 29.03 -54.32
N GLU A 330 35.49 28.96 -55.05
CA GLU A 330 35.07 28.16 -56.23
C GLU A 330 35.88 26.97 -56.84
N ALA A 331 35.25 25.78 -56.80
CA ALA A 331 34.64 25.04 -57.95
C ALA A 331 35.43 24.26 -59.05
N LYS A 332 34.78 23.14 -59.49
CA LYS A 332 34.77 22.43 -60.81
C LYS A 332 35.70 21.21 -61.10
N LYS A 333 35.04 20.02 -61.17
CA LYS A 333 35.30 18.84 -62.05
C LYS A 333 36.62 18.05 -61.81
N ALA A 334 36.78 16.76 -62.19
CA ALA A 334 35.94 15.79 -62.91
C ALA A 334 36.06 14.37 -62.27
N ARG A 335 34.99 13.54 -62.23
CA ARG A 335 34.72 12.34 -63.10
C ARG A 335 35.56 11.07 -62.76
N GLY A 336 34.86 9.97 -62.44
CA GLY A 336 35.38 8.60 -62.17
C GLY A 336 35.57 7.73 -63.44
N PRO A 337 35.21 6.42 -63.47
CA PRO A 337 34.20 5.68 -62.65
C PRO A 337 34.79 5.11 -61.33
N GLU A 338 34.58 3.91 -60.74
CA GLU A 338 34.03 2.55 -61.03
C GLU A 338 33.44 2.01 -59.68
N GLU A 339 32.27 1.35 -59.59
CA GLU A 339 31.87 -0.05 -59.92
C GLU A 339 32.59 -1.11 -59.05
N GLU A 340 31.95 -2.03 -58.30
CA GLU A 340 30.55 -2.55 -58.14
C GLU A 340 30.36 -3.04 -56.66
N GLU A 341 29.22 -3.41 -56.03
CA GLU A 341 27.74 -3.32 -56.18
C GLU A 341 27.10 -3.72 -54.79
N ILE A 342 25.76 -3.81 -54.69
CA ILE A 342 24.89 -4.47 -53.68
C ILE A 342 24.48 -3.63 -52.45
N GLY A 343 23.15 -3.42 -52.30
CA GLY A 343 22.50 -3.18 -51.00
C GLY A 343 21.42 -2.08 -50.97
N SER A 344 20.23 -2.34 -51.52
CA SER A 344 19.13 -1.35 -51.63
C SER A 344 18.24 -1.22 -50.38
N ALA A 345 17.64 -0.03 -50.19
CA ALA A 345 16.66 0.26 -49.15
C ALA A 345 15.61 1.31 -49.58
N GLU A 346 14.33 1.04 -49.28
CA GLU A 346 13.14 1.90 -49.50
C GLU A 346 12.98 2.43 -50.96
N PRO A 347 12.18 3.47 -51.31
CA PRO A 347 11.99 4.78 -50.65
C PRO A 347 10.52 5.20 -50.42
N MET A 348 10.32 6.40 -49.87
CA MET A 348 9.01 7.09 -49.83
C MET A 348 9.05 8.47 -50.51
N ALA A 349 7.93 8.83 -51.13
CA ALA A 349 7.42 10.19 -51.41
C ALA A 349 8.19 11.18 -52.31
N ALA A 350 7.48 11.68 -53.34
CA ALA A 350 7.64 13.01 -53.93
C ALA A 350 6.26 13.55 -54.37
N SER A 351 6.14 14.86 -54.56
CA SER A 351 4.90 15.59 -54.98
C SER A 351 4.99 16.00 -56.48
N ALA A 352 4.01 16.62 -57.16
CA ALA A 352 2.79 17.32 -56.74
C ALA A 352 1.74 17.46 -57.89
N SER A 353 0.59 18.06 -57.55
CA SER A 353 -0.27 18.96 -58.38
C SER A 353 -1.53 18.45 -59.13
N ALA A 354 -2.47 19.39 -59.29
CA ALA A 354 -3.56 19.50 -60.27
C ALA A 354 -4.85 18.63 -60.19
N SER A 355 -5.91 19.28 -59.65
CA SER A 355 -7.20 19.52 -60.35
C SER A 355 -8.44 18.60 -60.20
N GLN A 356 -9.56 19.32 -59.98
CA GLN A 356 -10.99 19.06 -60.31
C GLN A 356 -11.87 18.17 -59.41
N LYS A 357 -13.15 18.59 -59.34
CA LYS A 357 -14.24 18.04 -58.51
C LYS A 357 -15.24 17.26 -59.37
N LEU A 358 -15.71 16.10 -58.89
CA LEU A 358 -17.04 15.56 -59.23
C LEU A 358 -17.68 14.93 -57.98
N SER A 359 -18.99 14.66 -58.03
CA SER A 359 -19.85 14.56 -56.83
C SER A 359 -19.99 13.16 -56.22
N PRO A 360 -20.32 13.03 -54.91
CA PRO A 360 -20.47 11.71 -54.25
C PRO A 360 -21.74 10.92 -54.62
N LEU A 361 -22.70 11.51 -55.34
CA LEU A 361 -24.10 11.03 -55.38
C LEU A 361 -24.38 9.83 -56.30
N GLN A 362 -23.42 9.38 -57.13
CA GLN A 362 -23.68 8.40 -58.20
C GLN A 362 -23.65 6.91 -57.79
N LYS A 363 -23.64 6.54 -56.50
CA LYS A 363 -23.51 5.13 -56.06
C LYS A 363 -24.52 4.64 -55.00
N LEU A 364 -25.73 5.23 -54.97
CA LEU A 364 -26.84 4.75 -54.12
C LEU A 364 -27.92 3.94 -54.87
N SER A 365 -27.99 4.01 -56.19
CA SER A 365 -29.01 3.37 -57.05
C SER A 365 -28.83 1.85 -57.29
N SER A 366 -27.98 1.17 -56.50
CA SER A 366 -27.64 -0.25 -56.66
C SER A 366 -27.54 -1.00 -55.32
N MET A 367 -28.42 -0.64 -54.39
CA MET A 367 -28.57 -1.27 -53.08
C MET A 367 -29.98 -1.86 -52.96
N ASP A 368 -30.09 -3.05 -52.37
CA ASP A 368 -31.37 -3.68 -52.06
C ASP A 368 -32.19 -2.81 -51.08
N PRO A 369 -33.47 -2.49 -51.36
CA PRO A 369 -34.29 -1.66 -50.49
C PRO A 369 -34.33 -2.11 -49.01
N ALA A 370 -34.44 -3.41 -48.75
CA ALA A 370 -34.50 -3.94 -47.39
C ALA A 370 -33.15 -3.78 -46.64
N MET A 371 -32.05 -3.81 -47.39
CA MET A 371 -30.70 -3.57 -46.86
C MET A 371 -30.48 -2.09 -46.53
N LEU A 372 -31.05 -1.19 -47.35
CA LEU A 372 -31.01 0.27 -47.10
C LEU A 372 -31.86 0.66 -45.88
N GLU A 373 -33.04 0.06 -45.71
CA GLU A 373 -33.92 0.30 -44.55
C GLU A 373 -33.30 -0.16 -43.23
N ARG A 374 -32.64 -1.34 -43.21
CA ARG A 374 -31.85 -1.79 -42.05
C ARG A 374 -30.69 -0.85 -41.71
N LEU A 375 -30.02 -0.29 -42.71
CA LEU A 375 -28.92 0.66 -42.47
C LEU A 375 -29.44 1.99 -41.90
N LEU A 376 -30.57 2.49 -42.43
CA LEU A 376 -31.21 3.72 -41.94
C LEU A 376 -31.85 3.58 -40.56
N SER A 377 -32.26 2.38 -40.13
CA SER A 377 -32.71 2.15 -38.74
C SER A 377 -31.53 2.02 -37.76
N LEU A 378 -30.41 1.44 -38.19
CA LEU A 378 -29.16 1.41 -37.41
C LEU A 378 -28.55 2.80 -37.17
N ASP A 379 -28.39 3.64 -38.20
CA ASP A 379 -27.86 5.01 -38.03
C ASP A 379 -28.77 5.84 -37.07
N ARG A 380 -30.09 5.65 -37.11
CA ARG A 380 -31.04 6.30 -36.18
C ARG A 380 -30.92 5.80 -34.74
N LEU A 381 -30.62 4.52 -34.52
CA LEU A 381 -30.34 3.96 -33.18
C LEU A 381 -28.99 4.40 -32.62
N LEU A 382 -27.98 4.61 -33.47
CA LEU A 382 -26.67 5.11 -33.05
C LEU A 382 -26.72 6.60 -32.71
N ALA A 383 -27.45 7.40 -33.49
CA ALA A 383 -27.68 8.81 -33.23
C ALA A 383 -28.40 9.07 -31.89
N SER A 384 -29.38 8.22 -31.52
CA SER A 384 -30.13 8.39 -30.26
C SER A 384 -29.34 8.06 -28.99
N GLN A 385 -28.18 7.39 -29.10
CA GLN A 385 -27.28 7.14 -27.97
C GLN A 385 -26.11 8.13 -27.86
N GLY A 386 -26.15 9.26 -28.60
CA GLY A 386 -25.20 10.37 -28.43
C GLY A 386 -23.76 10.08 -28.84
N SER A 387 -23.50 8.95 -29.51
CA SER A 387 -22.18 8.59 -29.99
C SER A 387 -21.81 9.38 -31.24
N GLN A 388 -20.83 10.28 -31.13
CA GLN A 388 -20.25 11.02 -32.26
C GLN A 388 -19.35 10.10 -33.10
N GLY A 389 -19.97 9.19 -33.86
CA GLY A 389 -19.33 8.32 -34.85
C GLY A 389 -19.68 8.73 -36.28
N ALA A 390 -18.78 8.46 -37.23
CA ALA A 390 -19.02 8.75 -38.65
C ALA A 390 -20.14 7.86 -39.23
N PRO A 391 -20.98 8.36 -40.18
CA PRO A 391 -22.11 7.60 -40.72
C PRO A 391 -21.71 6.29 -41.40
N LEU A 392 -22.44 5.20 -41.16
CA LEU A 392 -22.07 3.86 -41.64
C LEU A 392 -21.95 3.75 -43.17
N LEU A 393 -22.60 4.65 -43.91
CA LEU A 393 -22.53 4.71 -45.37
C LEU A 393 -21.11 4.91 -45.94
N SER A 394 -20.17 5.54 -45.22
CA SER A 394 -18.82 5.82 -45.74
C SER A 394 -17.85 4.63 -45.67
N THR A 395 -18.24 3.50 -45.08
CA THR A 395 -17.38 2.30 -44.94
C THR A 395 -17.20 1.54 -46.27
N PRO A 396 -16.00 1.02 -46.59
CA PRO A 396 -15.78 0.19 -47.78
C PRO A 396 -16.67 -1.07 -47.82
N LYS A 397 -17.17 -1.43 -49.02
CA LYS A 397 -18.08 -2.59 -49.21
C LYS A 397 -17.54 -3.90 -48.60
N ARG A 398 -16.21 -4.13 -48.64
CA ARG A 398 -15.58 -5.37 -48.16
C ARG A 398 -15.71 -5.54 -46.64
N GLU A 399 -15.46 -4.48 -45.88
CA GLU A 399 -15.61 -4.47 -44.41
C GLU A 399 -17.08 -4.62 -44.02
N ARG A 400 -17.98 -3.96 -44.75
CA ARG A 400 -19.43 -4.05 -44.53
C ARG A 400 -19.96 -5.48 -44.67
N MET A 401 -19.50 -6.26 -45.65
CA MET A 401 -19.91 -7.67 -45.78
C MET A 401 -19.36 -8.56 -44.65
N VAL A 402 -18.12 -8.32 -44.18
CA VAL A 402 -17.56 -9.04 -43.02
C VAL A 402 -18.35 -8.73 -41.75
N LEU A 403 -18.74 -7.47 -41.54
CA LEU A 403 -19.55 -7.06 -40.40
C LEU A 403 -20.97 -7.67 -40.46
N MET A 404 -21.63 -7.65 -41.63
CA MET A 404 -22.95 -8.28 -41.81
C MET A 404 -22.92 -9.78 -41.51
N LYS A 405 -21.94 -10.51 -42.05
CA LYS A 405 -21.78 -11.94 -41.73
C LYS A 405 -21.52 -12.16 -40.24
N THR A 406 -20.75 -11.28 -39.60
CA THR A 406 -20.52 -11.34 -38.14
C THR A 406 -21.82 -11.15 -37.36
N VAL A 407 -22.73 -10.26 -37.80
CA VAL A 407 -24.04 -10.06 -37.17
C VAL A 407 -24.93 -11.30 -37.33
N GLU A 408 -25.02 -11.86 -38.55
CA GLU A 408 -25.78 -13.10 -38.81
C GLU A 408 -25.29 -14.27 -37.96
N GLU A 409 -23.97 -14.42 -37.80
CA GLU A 409 -23.35 -15.41 -36.89
C GLU A 409 -23.68 -15.18 -35.40
N LYS A 410 -24.02 -13.96 -34.97
CA LYS A 410 -24.49 -13.67 -33.59
C LYS A 410 -25.98 -13.88 -33.42
N ASP A 411 -26.80 -13.50 -34.39
CA ASP A 411 -28.25 -13.73 -34.33
C ASP A 411 -28.57 -15.23 -34.24
N LEU A 412 -27.83 -16.08 -34.98
CA LEU A 412 -27.93 -17.54 -34.89
C LEU A 412 -27.54 -18.10 -33.52
N GLU A 413 -26.48 -17.60 -32.89
CA GLU A 413 -26.09 -18.06 -31.55
C GLU A 413 -27.03 -17.50 -30.47
N ILE A 414 -27.63 -16.32 -30.66
CA ILE A 414 -28.70 -15.78 -29.80
C ILE A 414 -29.95 -16.67 -29.85
N GLU A 415 -30.42 -17.08 -31.03
CA GLU A 415 -31.51 -18.06 -31.17
C GLU A 415 -31.18 -19.38 -30.48
N ARG A 416 -29.97 -19.89 -30.67
CA ARG A 416 -29.48 -21.11 -30.01
C ARG A 416 -29.46 -21.02 -28.48
N LEU A 417 -29.15 -19.85 -27.93
CA LEU A 417 -29.18 -19.60 -26.49
C LEU A 417 -30.61 -19.50 -25.95
N LYS A 418 -31.53 -18.84 -26.67
CA LYS A 418 -32.97 -18.83 -26.33
C LYS A 418 -33.56 -20.25 -26.28
N MET A 419 -33.22 -21.09 -27.26
CA MET A 419 -33.66 -22.49 -27.30
C MET A 419 -33.18 -23.27 -26.07
N LYS A 420 -31.89 -23.16 -25.71
CA LYS A 420 -31.35 -23.77 -24.48
C LYS A 420 -31.97 -23.23 -23.20
N GLN A 421 -32.30 -21.93 -23.15
CA GLN A 421 -32.96 -21.35 -21.99
C GLN A 421 -34.34 -21.97 -21.76
N LYS A 422 -35.18 -22.08 -22.81
CA LYS A 422 -36.48 -22.76 -22.74
C LYS A 422 -36.37 -24.23 -22.32
N GLU A 423 -35.34 -24.94 -22.82
CA GLU A 423 -35.08 -26.33 -22.45
C GLU A 423 -34.76 -26.48 -20.94
N LEU A 424 -33.97 -25.56 -20.38
CA LEU A 424 -33.64 -25.54 -18.95
C LEU A 424 -34.83 -25.14 -18.08
N GLU A 425 -35.63 -24.15 -18.50
CA GLU A 425 -36.85 -23.72 -17.82
C GLU A 425 -37.88 -24.86 -17.75
N ALA A 426 -38.06 -25.60 -18.85
CA ALA A 426 -38.93 -26.79 -18.89
C ALA A 426 -38.44 -27.89 -17.93
N LYS A 427 -37.12 -28.14 -17.85
CA LYS A 427 -36.53 -29.12 -16.92
C LYS A 427 -36.73 -28.73 -15.45
N VAL A 428 -36.57 -27.46 -15.10
CA VAL A 428 -36.85 -26.94 -13.75
C VAL A 428 -38.34 -27.05 -13.40
N LEU A 429 -39.24 -26.85 -14.36
CA LEU A 429 -40.68 -27.01 -14.16
C LEU A 429 -41.06 -28.49 -13.93
N ALA A 430 -40.43 -29.42 -14.67
CA ALA A 430 -40.63 -30.86 -14.50
C ALA A 430 -40.19 -31.34 -13.11
N GLN A 431 -38.99 -30.98 -12.64
CA GLN A 431 -38.52 -31.37 -11.31
C GLN A 431 -39.44 -30.86 -10.18
N LYS A 432 -39.95 -29.63 -10.29
CA LYS A 432 -40.93 -29.09 -9.32
C LYS A 432 -42.25 -29.87 -9.28
N ALA A 433 -42.65 -30.50 -10.39
CA ALA A 433 -43.84 -31.34 -10.44
C ALA A 433 -43.62 -32.73 -9.81
N GLU A 434 -42.37 -33.21 -9.74
CA GLU A 434 -41.99 -34.44 -9.02
C GLU A 434 -41.85 -34.15 -7.50
N ASP A 435 -41.12 -33.09 -7.12
CA ASP A 435 -40.96 -32.58 -5.74
C ASP A 435 -42.30 -32.31 -5.01
N SER A 436 -43.38 -32.10 -5.77
CA SER A 436 -44.73 -31.90 -5.25
C SER A 436 -45.45 -33.22 -4.96
N LYS A 437 -45.26 -34.25 -5.79
CA LYS A 437 -45.93 -35.55 -5.67
C LYS A 437 -45.37 -36.43 -4.56
N GLU A 438 -44.09 -36.28 -4.24
CA GLU A 438 -43.47 -36.96 -3.09
C GLU A 438 -43.96 -36.42 -1.72
N LYS A 439 -44.64 -35.26 -1.69
CA LYS A 439 -45.07 -34.61 -0.44
C LYS A 439 -46.54 -34.83 -0.05
N GLU A 440 -47.40 -35.27 -0.96
CA GLU A 440 -48.78 -35.65 -0.62
C GLU A 440 -48.87 -37.08 -0.08
N ASN A 441 -47.89 -37.94 -0.38
CA ASN A 441 -47.85 -39.33 0.06
C ASN A 441 -46.80 -39.55 1.17
N HIS A 442 -47.13 -39.30 2.44
CA HIS A 442 -46.70 -40.11 3.61
C HIS A 442 -47.27 -39.57 4.94
N CYS A 443 -47.90 -40.45 5.73
CA CYS A 443 -48.25 -40.22 7.15
C CYS A 443 -48.28 -41.58 7.86
N PRO A 444 -47.56 -41.77 8.99
CA PRO A 444 -48.26 -42.18 10.22
C PRO A 444 -47.59 -41.80 11.57
N THR A 445 -48.38 -41.23 12.48
CA THR A 445 -48.79 -41.81 13.79
C THR A 445 -47.86 -42.78 14.58
N ILE A 446 -47.28 -42.27 15.70
CA ILE A 446 -47.14 -42.90 17.06
C ILE A 446 -46.13 -44.06 17.35
N LEU A 447 -45.18 -43.78 18.30
CA LEU A 447 -44.49 -44.64 19.33
C LEU A 447 -43.78 -45.98 18.90
N ARG A 448 -42.77 -46.55 19.57
CA ARG A 448 -42.13 -46.44 20.93
C ARG A 448 -40.58 -46.77 20.82
N PRO A 449 -39.74 -47.12 21.84
CA PRO A 449 -38.32 -46.66 21.87
C PRO A 449 -37.21 -47.75 22.07
N LEU A 450 -35.97 -47.26 22.21
CA LEU A 450 -34.71 -47.90 22.72
C LEU A 450 -33.86 -48.76 21.76
N LEU A 451 -32.62 -48.32 21.51
CA LEU A 451 -31.42 -48.93 22.12
C LEU A 451 -30.16 -48.04 21.94
N HIS A 452 -29.16 -48.22 22.81
CA HIS A 452 -27.90 -47.46 22.78
C HIS A 452 -26.86 -48.04 21.79
N ARG A 453 -26.03 -47.16 21.22
CA ARG A 453 -24.60 -47.46 21.01
C ARG A 453 -23.75 -46.23 21.32
N THR A 454 -22.61 -46.45 21.95
CA THR A 454 -21.77 -45.41 22.56
C THR A 454 -20.79 -44.75 21.58
N VAL A 455 -20.53 -43.47 21.79
CA VAL A 455 -19.35 -42.75 21.27
C VAL A 455 -18.67 -42.05 22.45
N THR A 456 -17.34 -41.98 22.43
CA THR A 456 -16.51 -41.66 23.60
C THR A 456 -16.44 -40.17 23.94
N VAL A 457 -16.50 -39.87 25.24
CA VAL A 457 -16.39 -38.51 25.79
C VAL A 457 -14.92 -38.10 25.95
N ALA A 458 -14.54 -36.93 25.41
CA ALA A 458 -13.24 -36.30 25.67
C ALA A 458 -13.25 -35.51 27.00
N LYS A 459 -12.09 -35.42 27.66
CA LYS A 459 -11.96 -34.90 29.03
C LYS A 459 -12.20 -33.37 29.13
N PRO A 460 -12.85 -32.87 30.20
CA PRO A 460 -13.06 -31.44 30.42
C PRO A 460 -11.80 -30.70 30.88
N LEU A 461 -11.85 -29.38 30.75
CA LEU A 461 -10.75 -28.43 31.01
C LEU A 461 -10.42 -28.27 32.51
N LYS A 462 -9.18 -27.88 32.81
CA LYS A 462 -8.81 -27.33 34.13
C LYS A 462 -9.38 -25.92 34.29
N LYS A 463 -9.93 -25.63 35.47
CA LYS A 463 -10.50 -24.30 35.82
C LYS A 463 -9.40 -23.26 35.98
N ALA A 464 -9.69 -22.02 35.59
CA ALA A 464 -9.07 -20.82 36.13
C ALA A 464 -10.11 -20.07 36.97
N VAL A 465 -9.70 -19.45 38.07
CA VAL A 465 -10.58 -18.70 38.98
C VAL A 465 -10.49 -17.22 38.65
N VAL A 466 -11.63 -16.53 38.60
CA VAL A 466 -11.73 -15.08 38.45
C VAL A 466 -12.21 -14.49 39.77
N MET A 467 -11.57 -13.42 40.23
CA MET A 467 -12.03 -12.61 41.36
C MET A 467 -12.70 -11.33 40.83
N PRO A 468 -13.86 -10.92 41.37
CA PRO A 468 -14.46 -9.64 41.01
C PRO A 468 -13.73 -8.48 41.71
N LEU A 469 -13.51 -7.38 40.98
CA LEU A 469 -13.09 -6.10 41.53
C LEU A 469 -14.27 -5.12 41.57
N GLN A 470 -14.25 -4.21 42.54
CA GLN A 470 -15.40 -3.38 42.93
C GLN A 470 -15.48 -2.08 42.13
N LEU A 471 -16.69 -1.50 42.07
CA LEU A 471 -16.91 -0.15 41.52
C LEU A 471 -16.29 0.92 42.43
N ILE A 472 -15.70 1.95 41.81
CA ILE A 472 -15.61 3.31 42.36
C ILE A 472 -16.03 4.28 41.23
N GLN A 473 -16.62 5.42 41.59
CA GLN A 473 -17.39 6.31 40.70
C GLN A 473 -16.56 7.40 40.00
N GLU A 474 -17.20 8.05 39.03
CA GLU A 474 -16.75 9.23 38.28
C GLU A 474 -16.63 10.50 39.15
N GLN A 475 -15.75 11.43 38.76
CA GLN A 475 -15.96 12.89 38.82
C GLN A 475 -15.26 13.56 37.61
N ALA A 476 -15.55 14.84 37.33
CA ALA A 476 -15.56 15.36 35.96
C ALA A 476 -14.83 16.71 35.70
N ALA A 477 -14.55 16.93 34.40
CA ALA A 477 -14.48 18.21 33.67
C ALA A 477 -13.31 19.22 33.86
N SER A 478 -12.46 19.29 32.81
CA SER A 478 -12.04 20.54 32.10
C SER A 478 -11.11 21.56 32.82
N PRO A 479 -10.50 22.56 32.12
CA PRO A 479 -10.43 22.85 30.68
C PRO A 479 -8.97 22.96 30.10
N ASN A 480 -8.83 23.53 28.91
CA ASN A 480 -7.61 23.59 28.06
C ASN A 480 -6.46 24.48 28.57
N ALA A 481 -5.24 24.17 28.09
CA ALA A 481 -4.15 25.12 27.82
C ALA A 481 -3.36 24.66 26.56
N GLU A 482 -2.61 25.56 25.92
CA GLU A 482 -2.13 25.45 24.53
C GLU A 482 -0.63 25.87 24.41
N ILE A 483 -0.04 25.84 23.19
CA ILE A 483 1.19 26.59 22.76
C ILE A 483 2.55 26.05 23.32
N HIS A 484 3.68 25.95 22.58
CA HIS A 484 4.01 25.86 21.13
C HIS A 484 5.56 25.60 20.98
N ILE A 485 6.05 25.05 19.85
CA ILE A 485 7.44 25.22 19.30
C ILE A 485 8.59 24.54 20.15
N LEU A 486 9.82 24.18 19.70
CA LEU A 486 10.71 24.49 18.55
C LEU A 486 11.43 23.22 18.00
N LYS A 487 11.70 23.14 16.69
CA LYS A 487 12.60 22.12 16.07
C LYS A 487 14.03 22.68 15.96
N ASN A 488 15.07 21.87 16.20
CA ASN A 488 16.31 22.04 15.41
C ASN A 488 17.05 20.71 15.13
N LYS A 489 18.01 20.76 14.21
CA LYS A 489 18.61 19.59 13.52
C LYS A 489 20.11 19.50 13.76
N GLY A 490 20.63 18.27 13.87
CA GLY A 490 22.06 17.95 13.80
C GLY A 490 22.34 16.82 12.81
N ARG A 491 23.27 17.02 11.86
CA ARG A 491 23.76 16.01 10.91
C ARG A 491 25.29 16.05 10.88
N LYS A 492 25.95 14.90 11.03
CA LYS A 492 27.31 14.66 10.48
C LYS A 492 27.35 13.28 9.81
N ARG A 493 28.13 13.15 8.73
CA ARG A 493 28.39 11.88 8.02
C ARG A 493 29.85 11.48 8.30
N LYS A 494 30.12 10.19 8.49
CA LYS A 494 31.50 9.65 8.48
C LYS A 494 31.87 9.21 7.06
N VAL A 495 33.09 9.52 6.64
CA VAL A 495 33.75 8.91 5.47
C VAL A 495 34.48 7.64 5.91
N LYS A 496 34.62 6.66 5.03
CA LYS A 496 35.56 5.53 5.19
C LYS A 496 36.61 5.56 4.09
N VAL A 497 37.85 5.34 4.48
CA VAL A 497 38.93 4.82 3.62
C VAL A 497 39.43 3.53 4.30
N ALA A 498 40.02 2.61 3.54
CA ALA A 498 40.47 1.30 4.02
C ALA A 498 41.91 1.01 3.57
N GLY A 499 42.64 0.22 4.35
CA GLY A 499 43.90 -0.40 3.90
C GLY A 499 44.94 -0.65 4.99
N GLY A 500 45.62 -1.79 4.90
CA GLY A 500 47.08 -1.84 5.12
C GLY A 500 47.63 -2.10 6.52
N LEU A 501 47.63 -3.37 6.93
CA LEU A 501 48.80 -4.12 7.44
C LEU A 501 50.08 -3.34 7.85
N GLY A 502 50.59 -3.61 9.07
CA GLY A 502 51.94 -4.20 9.19
C GLY A 502 53.01 -3.53 10.08
N TYR A 503 53.41 -4.26 11.13
CA TYR A 503 54.74 -4.25 11.78
C TYR A 503 55.15 -3.07 12.68
N THR A 504 56.28 -3.27 13.38
CA THR A 504 56.57 -2.75 14.72
C THR A 504 58.04 -2.37 14.92
N TRP A 505 58.34 -1.23 15.56
CA TRP A 505 59.46 -1.05 16.51
C TRP A 505 59.37 0.31 17.24
N SER A 506 60.21 0.50 18.27
CA SER A 506 60.27 1.65 19.20
C SER A 506 61.68 1.72 19.85
N PRO A 507 62.04 2.72 20.68
CA PRO A 507 61.90 4.18 20.53
C PRO A 507 63.18 4.97 20.92
N GLN A 508 63.35 6.23 20.46
CA GLN A 508 64.19 7.33 21.01
C GLN A 508 64.33 8.46 19.95
N VAL A 509 64.51 9.77 20.23
CA VAL A 509 64.20 10.63 21.40
C VAL A 509 64.26 12.10 20.91
N GLU A 510 63.49 13.03 21.50
CA GLU A 510 63.56 14.53 21.43
C GLU A 510 63.67 15.21 20.02
N SER A 511 62.84 16.20 19.65
CA SER A 511 62.53 17.42 20.42
C SER A 511 61.45 18.33 19.76
N LEU A 512 60.83 19.19 20.58
CA LEU A 512 60.15 20.47 20.28
C LEU A 512 58.85 20.51 19.44
N ASP A 513 57.77 20.87 20.15
CA ASP A 513 56.63 21.74 19.81
C ASP A 513 55.81 21.47 18.53
N ALA A 514 54.82 20.59 18.68
CA ALA A 514 53.61 20.49 17.86
C ALA A 514 52.37 20.37 18.78
N PRO A 515 51.16 20.79 18.35
CA PRO A 515 50.01 20.88 19.25
C PRO A 515 49.45 19.53 19.71
N GLU A 516 48.81 19.54 20.88
CA GLU A 516 48.08 18.43 21.50
C GLU A 516 47.24 17.62 20.48
N PRO A 517 47.38 16.28 20.42
CA PRO A 517 46.57 15.46 19.53
C PRO A 517 45.14 15.37 20.07
N GLU A 518 44.14 15.79 19.27
CA GLU A 518 42.73 15.69 19.63
C GLU A 518 42.39 14.27 20.14
N GLU A 519 41.96 14.16 21.39
CA GLU A 519 41.41 12.92 21.91
C GLU A 519 40.27 12.46 21.00
N LYS A 520 40.23 11.15 20.73
CA LYS A 520 39.09 10.55 20.03
C LYS A 520 37.89 10.60 20.96
N ALA A 521 37.17 11.72 20.94
CA ALA A 521 35.94 11.92 21.68
C ALA A 521 35.05 10.68 21.51
N GLU A 522 34.90 9.92 22.59
CA GLU A 522 33.96 8.81 22.65
C GLU A 522 32.54 9.38 22.43
N ASP A 523 31.59 8.56 21.98
CA ASP A 523 30.20 8.98 21.75
C ASP A 523 29.47 9.18 23.09
N CYS A 524 29.99 10.10 23.93
CA CYS A 524 29.60 10.40 25.30
C CYS A 524 28.23 11.09 25.35
N TRP A 525 27.22 10.25 25.12
CA TRP A 525 25.80 10.56 25.12
C TRP A 525 25.30 11.07 26.48
N GLU A 526 26.06 10.85 27.56
CA GLU A 526 25.79 11.42 28.88
C GLU A 526 25.89 12.96 28.88
N LEU A 527 26.81 13.54 28.08
CA LEU A 527 26.92 15.01 27.87
C LEU A 527 25.75 15.62 27.07
N GLN A 528 24.82 14.79 26.56
CA GLN A 528 23.63 15.24 25.82
C GLN A 528 22.35 15.19 26.69
N ILE A 529 22.49 14.86 27.98
CA ILE A 529 21.43 14.76 28.98
C ILE A 529 21.73 15.77 30.10
N SER A 530 20.73 16.38 30.72
CA SER A 530 20.99 17.25 31.88
C SER A 530 21.56 16.40 33.04
N PRO A 531 22.60 16.88 33.76
CA PRO A 531 23.24 16.09 34.83
C PRO A 531 22.25 15.59 35.90
N GLU A 532 21.25 16.41 36.22
CA GLU A 532 20.14 16.10 37.13
C GLU A 532 19.30 14.89 36.66
N LEU A 533 18.91 14.87 35.38
CA LEU A 533 18.09 13.79 34.80
C LEU A 533 18.92 12.50 34.64
N LEU A 534 20.21 12.63 34.35
CA LEU A 534 21.15 11.52 34.30
C LEU A 534 21.35 10.90 35.69
N ALA A 535 21.59 11.71 36.72
CA ALA A 535 21.69 11.25 38.11
C ALA A 535 20.39 10.59 38.59
N HIS A 536 19.23 11.21 38.32
CA HIS A 536 17.92 10.65 38.69
C HIS A 536 17.61 9.33 37.97
N GLY A 537 17.97 9.21 36.69
CA GLY A 537 17.85 7.96 35.92
C GLY A 537 18.80 6.86 36.43
N ARG A 538 20.04 7.21 36.80
CA ARG A 538 21.02 6.30 37.42
C ARG A 538 20.51 5.79 38.78
N GLN A 539 20.00 6.67 39.64
CA GLN A 539 19.45 6.28 40.95
C GLN A 539 18.27 5.31 40.79
N LYS A 540 17.27 5.64 39.96
CA LYS A 540 16.11 4.75 39.72
C LYS A 540 16.48 3.37 39.18
N ILE A 541 17.56 3.27 38.41
CA ILE A 541 18.10 1.96 38.00
C ILE A 541 18.71 1.26 39.21
N LEU A 542 19.56 1.93 39.99
CA LEU A 542 20.20 1.36 41.18
C LEU A 542 19.18 0.85 42.23
N ASP A 543 18.12 1.63 42.49
CA ASP A 543 17.01 1.26 43.36
C ASP A 543 16.35 -0.05 42.88
N LEU A 544 16.00 -0.11 41.58
CA LEU A 544 15.38 -1.30 40.99
C LEU A 544 16.34 -2.52 40.94
N LEU A 545 17.65 -2.28 40.82
CA LEU A 545 18.67 -3.33 40.87
C LEU A 545 18.87 -3.92 42.27
N ASN A 546 18.64 -3.13 43.33
CA ASN A 546 18.77 -3.57 44.72
C ASN A 546 17.47 -4.12 45.30
N GLU A 547 16.33 -3.48 45.02
CA GLU A 547 15.03 -3.81 45.64
C GLU A 547 14.12 -4.64 44.73
N GLY A 548 14.16 -4.40 43.42
CA GLY A 548 13.26 -5.03 42.44
C GLY A 548 13.38 -6.55 42.38
N SER A 549 12.28 -7.27 42.17
CA SER A 549 12.31 -8.73 42.08
C SER A 549 12.86 -9.21 40.73
N ALA A 550 13.15 -10.52 40.62
CA ALA A 550 13.50 -11.16 39.35
C ALA A 550 12.39 -11.11 38.27
N ARG A 551 11.20 -10.57 38.58
CA ARG A 551 10.16 -10.16 37.61
C ARG A 551 10.36 -8.70 37.19
N ASP A 552 10.53 -7.79 38.15
CA ASP A 552 10.53 -6.34 37.92
C ASP A 552 11.80 -5.88 37.21
N LEU A 553 12.93 -6.54 37.49
CA LEU A 553 14.17 -6.43 36.73
C LEU A 553 14.01 -6.69 35.23
N ARG A 554 12.96 -7.40 34.79
CA ARG A 554 12.68 -7.65 33.35
C ARG A 554 11.99 -6.48 32.65
N SER A 555 11.59 -5.45 33.39
CA SER A 555 11.17 -4.17 32.81
C SER A 555 12.36 -3.37 32.25
N LEU A 556 13.57 -3.58 32.80
CA LEU A 556 14.80 -3.01 32.28
C LEU A 556 15.12 -3.59 30.90
N GLN A 557 15.30 -2.71 29.92
CA GLN A 557 15.70 -3.11 28.58
C GLN A 557 17.00 -3.90 28.63
N ARG A 558 17.03 -5.03 27.89
CA ARG A 558 18.14 -6.00 27.79
C ARG A 558 18.33 -6.94 28.98
N ILE A 559 17.53 -6.84 30.05
CA ILE A 559 17.56 -7.80 31.16
C ILE A 559 16.57 -8.95 30.89
N GLY A 560 17.06 -9.98 30.20
CA GLY A 560 16.31 -11.23 30.00
C GLY A 560 16.14 -12.05 31.30
N PRO A 561 15.27 -13.07 31.31
CA PRO A 561 14.92 -13.81 32.53
C PRO A 561 16.13 -14.45 33.25
N LYS A 562 17.12 -14.95 32.50
CA LYS A 562 18.37 -15.46 33.07
C LYS A 562 19.21 -14.36 33.73
N LYS A 563 19.31 -13.18 33.11
CA LYS A 563 20.05 -12.03 33.68
C LYS A 563 19.37 -11.49 34.94
N ALA A 564 18.04 -11.41 34.97
CA ALA A 564 17.30 -11.04 36.17
C ALA A 564 17.61 -11.97 37.36
N GLN A 565 17.72 -13.28 37.12
CA GLN A 565 18.10 -14.25 38.15
C GLN A 565 19.57 -14.11 38.58
N LEU A 566 20.49 -13.87 37.64
CA LEU A 566 21.91 -13.66 37.96
C LEU A 566 22.14 -12.37 38.77
N ILE A 567 21.40 -11.29 38.48
CA ILE A 567 21.47 -10.02 39.24
C ILE A 567 20.97 -10.21 40.67
N VAL A 568 19.84 -10.90 40.87
CA VAL A 568 19.31 -11.20 42.21
C VAL A 568 20.25 -12.12 42.98
N GLY A 569 20.71 -13.21 42.38
CA GLY A 569 21.66 -14.12 43.04
C GLY A 569 23.02 -13.45 43.35
N TRP A 570 23.47 -12.51 42.52
CA TRP A 570 24.71 -11.77 42.79
C TRP A 570 24.56 -10.86 44.01
N ARG A 571 23.48 -10.06 44.10
CA ARG A 571 23.27 -9.15 45.24
C ARG A 571 22.94 -9.90 46.55
N GLU A 572 22.31 -11.06 46.46
CA GLU A 572 22.10 -11.95 47.62
C GLU A 572 23.40 -12.55 48.17
N LEU A 573 24.43 -12.71 47.32
CA LEU A 573 25.74 -13.27 47.71
C LEU A 573 26.79 -12.21 48.07
N HIS A 574 26.73 -11.01 47.47
CA HIS A 574 27.78 -9.98 47.60
C HIS A 574 27.29 -8.66 48.23
N GLY A 575 26.00 -8.55 48.55
CA GLY A 575 25.37 -7.32 49.02
C GLY A 575 24.84 -6.42 47.88
N PRO A 576 24.21 -5.29 48.23
CA PRO A 576 23.65 -4.36 47.24
C PRO A 576 24.73 -3.74 46.35
N PHE A 577 24.35 -3.42 45.12
CA PHE A 577 25.15 -2.61 44.20
C PHE A 577 25.25 -1.18 44.73
N SER A 578 26.44 -0.57 44.66
CA SER A 578 26.68 0.82 45.11
C SER A 578 26.55 1.84 43.98
N GLN A 579 26.72 1.38 42.74
CA GLN A 579 26.62 2.14 41.49
C GLN A 579 26.14 1.19 40.39
N VAL A 580 25.56 1.73 39.30
CA VAL A 580 24.97 0.88 38.23
C VAL A 580 26.06 0.09 37.49
N GLU A 581 27.25 0.65 37.40
CA GLU A 581 28.47 0.06 36.84
C GLU A 581 28.88 -1.25 37.54
N ASP A 582 28.52 -1.45 38.82
CA ASP A 582 28.86 -2.68 39.55
C ASP A 582 28.22 -3.94 38.96
N LEU A 583 27.18 -3.78 38.12
CA LEU A 583 26.62 -4.88 37.32
C LEU A 583 27.62 -5.53 36.36
N GLU A 584 28.75 -4.89 36.02
CA GLU A 584 29.82 -5.56 35.24
C GLU A 584 30.46 -6.73 35.99
N ARG A 585 30.28 -6.79 37.32
CA ARG A 585 30.71 -7.90 38.18
C ARG A 585 29.74 -9.09 38.14
N VAL A 586 28.58 -8.95 37.51
CA VAL A 586 27.59 -10.02 37.32
C VAL A 586 27.93 -10.82 36.07
N GLU A 587 28.07 -12.14 36.23
CA GLU A 587 28.50 -13.04 35.15
C GLU A 587 27.63 -12.92 33.89
N GLY A 588 28.27 -12.74 32.74
CA GLY A 588 27.59 -12.56 31.45
C GLY A 588 27.10 -11.13 31.15
N ILE A 589 27.45 -10.13 31.97
CA ILE A 589 27.41 -8.72 31.61
C ILE A 589 28.84 -8.27 31.25
N THR A 590 28.98 -7.43 30.21
CA THR A 590 30.29 -6.85 29.80
C THR A 590 30.12 -5.35 29.60
N GLY A 591 31.18 -4.54 29.72
CA GLY A 591 31.04 -3.08 29.63
C GLY A 591 30.40 -2.54 28.33
N LYS A 592 30.61 -3.20 27.19
CA LYS A 592 29.89 -2.87 25.93
C LYS A 592 28.40 -3.19 25.96
N GLN A 593 27.98 -4.10 26.86
CA GLN A 593 26.57 -4.30 27.20
C GLN A 593 26.10 -3.31 28.28
N MET A 594 26.98 -2.85 29.18
CA MET A 594 26.71 -1.86 30.24
C MET A 594 26.35 -0.50 29.68
N GLU A 595 27.26 0.12 28.91
CA GLU A 595 27.05 1.42 28.27
C GLU A 595 25.76 1.43 27.43
N SER A 596 25.54 0.33 26.70
CA SER A 596 24.37 0.14 25.85
C SER A 596 23.09 -0.29 26.60
N PHE A 597 23.19 -0.63 27.90
CA PHE A 597 22.09 -0.83 28.84
C PHE A 597 21.71 0.49 29.52
N LEU A 598 22.70 1.25 30.02
CA LEU A 598 22.54 2.60 30.59
C LEU A 598 21.80 3.51 29.59
N LYS A 599 22.32 3.59 28.36
CA LYS A 599 21.75 4.37 27.23
C LYS A 599 20.34 3.94 26.82
N ALA A 600 19.92 2.73 27.16
CA ALA A 600 18.58 2.21 26.86
C ALA A 600 17.56 2.44 27.99
N ASN A 601 18.02 2.65 29.24
CA ASN A 601 17.14 2.69 30.42
C ASN A 601 17.05 4.06 31.09
N ILE A 602 18.13 4.87 31.09
CA ILE A 602 18.16 6.17 31.82
C ILE A 602 17.05 7.11 31.37
N LEU A 603 16.89 7.33 30.06
CA LEU A 603 15.84 8.21 29.52
C LEU A 603 14.41 7.66 29.76
N GLY A 604 14.25 6.34 29.81
CA GLY A 604 12.93 5.71 30.02
C GLY A 604 12.44 5.80 31.46
N LEU A 605 13.34 5.69 32.44
CA LEU A 605 13.00 5.70 33.87
C LEU A 605 13.02 7.11 34.48
N ALA A 606 13.90 8.00 34.01
CA ALA A 606 13.97 9.37 34.51
C ALA A 606 12.70 10.17 34.19
N ALA A 607 12.09 9.95 33.02
CA ALA A 607 10.79 10.53 32.64
C ALA A 607 9.58 9.96 33.40
N GLY A 608 9.76 8.88 34.18
CA GLY A 608 8.70 8.05 34.75
C GLY A 608 8.03 8.57 36.03
N GLN A 609 7.97 9.88 36.28
CA GLN A 609 7.24 10.43 37.44
C GLN A 609 6.69 11.85 37.18
N ARG A 610 5.36 11.96 37.15
CA ARG A 610 4.68 13.16 37.66
C ARG A 610 4.56 12.99 39.18
N CYS A 611 4.79 14.06 39.93
CA CYS A 611 4.55 14.02 41.38
C CYS A 611 3.05 13.88 41.67
N GLY A 612 2.69 13.10 42.69
CA GLY A 612 1.34 13.09 43.24
C GLY A 612 1.07 14.34 44.11
N PRO A 613 -0.20 14.68 44.37
CA PRO A 613 -0.54 15.82 45.22
C PRO A 613 -0.29 15.52 46.71
N SER A 614 0.03 16.60 47.45
CA SER A 614 -0.08 16.73 48.90
C SER A 614 -1.44 17.32 49.28
#